data_AF-A0A1V4VKH6-F1
#
_entry.id   AF-A0A1V4VKH6-F1
#
_cell.length_a   1.000
_cell.length_b   1.000
_cell.length_c   1.000
_cell.angle_alpha   90.00
_cell.angle_beta   90.00
_cell.angle_gamma   90.00
#
_symmetry.space_group_name_H-M   'P 1'
#
loop_
_entity.id
_entity.type
_entity.pdbx_description
1 polymer ?
#
loop_
_entity_poly.entity_id
_entity_poly.type
_entity_poly.pdbx_seq_one_letter_code
_entity_poly.pdbx_strand_id
1 'polypeptide(L)' 'MTHPANMNMRLILFGAQLLIGNDDFSDCAGTGYTWSQIGSQLNVHEELAVLKAVILNRQGHKFNIPYVPKSTYLGGKAVR' A
#
# COMPACT_ATOMS: atom_id res chain seq x y z
N MET A 1 -1.82 15.36 20.50
CA MET A 1 -0.65 14.46 20.61
C MET A 1 -0.77 13.37 19.55
N THR A 2 0.01 13.45 18.48
CA THR A 2 0.10 12.38 17.47
C THR A 2 0.87 11.20 18.07
N HIS A 3 0.22 10.05 18.21
CA HIS A 3 0.89 8.80 18.61
C HIS A 3 2.06 8.51 17.65
N PRO A 4 3.24 8.06 18.12
CA PRO A 4 4.41 7.81 17.28
C PRO A 4 4.14 6.80 16.14
N ALA A 5 3.23 5.84 16.35
CA ALA A 5 2.76 4.92 15.31
C ALA A 5 2.09 5.64 14.10
N ASN A 6 1.43 6.78 14.33
CA ASN A 6 0.77 7.56 13.27
C ASN A 6 1.77 8.29 12.37
N MET A 7 2.93 8.70 12.90
CA MET A 7 3.97 9.37 12.12
C MET A 7 4.65 8.38 11.16
N ASN A 8 4.96 7.17 11.64
CA ASN A 8 5.53 6.11 10.82
C ASN A 8 4.56 5.69 9.70
N MET A 9 3.27 5.57 10.00
CA MET A 9 2.25 5.24 8.99
C MET A 9 2.17 6.29 7.88
N ARG A 10 2.20 7.58 8.22
CA ARG A 10 2.18 8.68 7.24
C ARG A 10 3.44 8.70 6.37
N LEU A 11 4.60 8.39 6.94
CA LEU A 11 5.86 8.32 6.22
C LEU A 11 5.87 7.18 5.18
N ILE A 12 5.35 6.01 5.56
CA ILE A 12 5.26 4.85 4.66
C ILE A 12 4.26 5.11 3.51
N LEU A 13 3.10 5.71 3.81
CA LEU A 13 2.15 6.13 2.78
C LEU A 13 2.74 7.17 1.84
N PHE A 14 3.50 8.13 2.37
CA PHE A 14 4.22 9.12 1.56
C PHE A 14 5.28 8.45 0.68
N GLY A 15 6.04 7.50 1.21
CA GLY A 15 7.00 6.70 0.44
C GLY A 15 6.36 5.93 -0.71
N ALA A 16 5.23 5.25 -0.46
CA ALA A 16 4.47 4.57 -1.50
C ALA A 16 3.98 5.53 -2.60
N GLN A 17 3.52 6.73 -2.22
CA GLN A 17 3.07 7.73 -3.19
C GLN A 17 4.21 8.30 -4.04
N LEU A 18 5.41 8.44 -3.46
CA LEU A 18 6.56 9.07 -4.10
C LEU A 18 7.37 8.09 -4.96
N LEU A 19 7.47 6.82 -4.53
CA LEU A 19 8.25 5.78 -5.21
C LEU A 19 7.49 5.11 -6.36
N ILE A 20 6.16 5.15 -6.33
CA ILE A 20 5.32 4.42 -7.29
C ILE A 20 4.47 5.43 -8.08
N GLY A 21 4.70 5.52 -9.39
CA GLY A 21 3.89 6.32 -10.31
C GLY A 21 2.43 5.84 -10.35
N ASN A 22 1.48 6.76 -10.49
CA ASN A 22 0.07 6.40 -10.59
C ASN A 22 -0.22 5.61 -11.87
N ASP A 23 0.36 6.03 -12.99
CA ASP A 23 0.12 5.44 -14.31
C ASP A 23 0.81 4.07 -14.40
N ASP A 24 2.09 3.97 -14.03
CA ASP A 24 2.82 2.70 -14.00
C ASP A 24 2.12 1.63 -13.15
N PHE A 25 1.60 2.03 -11.99
CA PHE A 25 0.82 1.15 -11.13
C PHE A 25 -0.50 0.74 -11.79
N SER A 26 -1.21 1.70 -12.39
CA SER A 26 -2.51 1.46 -13.03
C SER A 26 -2.38 0.57 -14.27
N ASP A 27 -1.31 0.70 -15.03
CA ASP A 27 -0.99 -0.16 -16.18
C ASP A 27 -0.76 -1.60 -15.72
N CYS A 28 0.09 -1.80 -14.70
CA CYS A 28 0.32 -3.14 -14.15
C CYS A 28 -0.98 -3.74 -13.57
N ALA A 29 -1.75 -2.95 -12.82
CA ALA A 29 -3.03 -3.40 -12.27
C ALA A 29 -4.07 -3.71 -13.37
N GLY A 30 -4.10 -2.91 -14.45
CA GLY A 30 -4.98 -3.10 -15.61
C GLY A 30 -4.67 -4.36 -16.40
N THR A 31 -3.40 -4.79 -16.44
CA THR A 31 -3.00 -6.07 -17.03
C THR A 31 -3.32 -7.29 -16.16
N GLY A 32 -3.83 -7.08 -14.93
CA GLY A 32 -4.20 -8.16 -14.02
C GLY A 32 -3.05 -8.70 -13.18
N TYR A 33 -1.95 -7.96 -13.02
CA TYR A 33 -0.85 -8.37 -12.15
C TYR A 33 -1.31 -8.44 -10.69
N THR A 34 -0.84 -9.46 -9.97
CA THR A 34 -0.94 -9.54 -8.51
C THR A 34 -0.05 -8.49 -7.85
N TRP A 35 -0.32 -8.12 -6.59
CA TRP A 35 0.48 -7.08 -5.90
C TRP A 35 1.96 -7.43 -5.79
N SER A 36 2.27 -8.70 -5.59
CA SER A 36 3.65 -9.21 -5.60
C SER A 36 4.33 -9.00 -6.96
N GLN A 37 3.61 -9.26 -8.05
CA GLN A 37 4.11 -9.02 -9.41
C GLN A 37 4.27 -7.53 -9.71
N ILE A 38 3.35 -6.67 -9.26
CA ILE A 38 3.49 -5.22 -9.38
C ILE A 38 4.71 -4.74 -8.59
N GLY A 39 4.91 -5.23 -7.36
CA GLY A 39 6.09 -4.92 -6.57
C GLY A 39 7.39 -5.27 -7.29
N SER A 40 7.47 -6.50 -7.81
CA SER A 40 8.62 -6.96 -8.61
C SER A 40 8.84 -6.09 -9.85
N GLN A 41 7.77 -5.81 -10.62
CA GLN A 41 7.83 -5.03 -11.86
C GLN A 41 8.30 -3.58 -11.63
N LEU A 42 7.88 -2.97 -10.51
CA LEU A 42 8.21 -1.59 -10.15
C LEU A 42 9.43 -1.51 -9.21
N ASN A 43 10.11 -2.64 -8.96
CA ASN A 43 11.27 -2.75 -8.08
C ASN A 43 11.01 -2.20 -6.65
N VAL A 44 9.85 -2.53 -6.09
CA VAL A 44 9.42 -2.16 -4.73
C VAL A 44 8.90 -3.37 -3.97
N HIS A 45 8.88 -3.27 -2.65
CA HIS A 45 8.23 -4.27 -1.81
C HIS A 45 6.71 -4.37 -2.08
N GLU A 46 6.16 -5.58 -2.03
CA GLU A 46 4.74 -5.85 -2.25
C GLU A 46 3.83 -5.00 -1.35
N GLU A 47 4.23 -4.77 -0.09
CA GLU A 47 3.48 -3.96 0.85
C GLU A 47 3.30 -2.51 0.37
N LEU A 48 4.29 -1.95 -0.34
CA LEU A 48 4.17 -0.61 -0.92
C LEU A 48 3.20 -0.60 -2.10
N ALA A 49 3.16 -1.67 -2.90
CA ALA A 49 2.17 -1.82 -3.97
C ALA A 49 0.74 -1.90 -3.40
N VAL A 50 0.53 -2.65 -2.32
CA VAL A 50 -0.76 -2.70 -1.61
C VAL A 50 -1.15 -1.32 -1.06
N LEU A 51 -0.21 -0.61 -0.42
CA LEU A 51 -0.47 0.74 0.10
C LEU A 51 -0.78 1.74 -1.01
N LYS A 52 -0.13 1.63 -2.17
CA LYS A 52 -0.45 2.44 -3.34
C LYS A 52 -1.88 2.21 -3.80
N ALA A 53 -2.32 0.94 -3.87
CA ALA A 53 -3.71 0.62 -4.18
C ALA A 53 -4.69 1.26 -3.20
N VAL A 54 -4.38 1.24 -1.89
CA VAL A 54 -5.19 1.90 -0.85
C VAL A 54 -5.27 3.41 -1.07
N ILE A 55 -4.15 4.06 -1.41
CA ILE A 55 -4.11 5.50 -1.68
C ILE A 55 -4.97 5.84 -2.90
N LEU A 56 -4.81 5.11 -4.01
CA LEU A 56 -5.57 5.34 -5.23
C LEU A 56 -7.07 5.05 -5.04
N ASN A 57 -7.44 4.02 -4.26
CA ASN A 57 -8.84 3.79 -3.91
C ASN A 57 -9.46 4.96 -3.13
N ARG A 58 -8.71 5.58 -2.22
CA ARG A 58 -9.15 6.81 -1.52
C ARG A 58 -9.29 8.01 -2.46
N GLN A 59 -8.61 8.00 -3.59
CA GLN A 59 -8.71 9.02 -4.64
C GLN A 59 -9.83 8.73 -5.67
N GLY A 60 -10.55 7.61 -5.52
CA GLY A 60 -11.69 7.26 -6.36
C GLY A 60 -11.44 6.15 -7.38
N HIS A 61 -10.23 5.57 -7.41
CA HIS A 61 -9.96 4.37 -8.21
C HIS A 61 -10.66 3.13 -7.59
N LYS A 62 -10.83 2.07 -8.38
CA LYS A 62 -11.54 0.85 -7.97
C LYS A 62 -10.66 -0.40 -8.09
N PHE A 63 -9.60 -0.46 -7.30
CA PHE A 63 -8.76 -1.65 -7.18
C PHE A 63 -9.36 -2.63 -6.17
N ASN A 64 -9.41 -3.91 -6.54
CA ASN A 64 -9.92 -4.96 -5.66
C ASN A 64 -8.82 -5.43 -4.71
N ILE A 65 -8.64 -4.74 -3.58
CA ILE A 65 -7.59 -5.05 -2.61
C ILE A 65 -8.04 -6.25 -1.76
N PRO A 66 -7.34 -7.41 -1.82
CA PRO A 66 -7.59 -8.51 -0.91
C PRO A 66 -7.31 -8.03 0.51
N TYR A 67 -8.22 -8.40 1.41
CA TYR A 67 -8.30 -8.00 2.81
C TYR A 67 -6.96 -7.55 3.44
N VAL A 68 -6.88 -6.26 3.80
CA VAL A 68 -5.77 -5.70 4.57
C VAL A 68 -5.89 -6.21 6.02
N PRO A 69 -4.92 -6.98 6.55
CA PRO A 69 -4.98 -7.41 7.94
C PRO A 69 -4.98 -6.19 8.85
N LYS A 70 -5.87 -6.18 9.86
CA LYS A 70 -5.93 -5.12 10.87
C LYS A 70 -4.56 -5.01 11.57
N SER A 71 -3.78 -3.99 11.20
CA SER A 71 -2.74 -3.30 11.99
C SER A 71 -2.01 -4.09 13.09
N THR A 72 -1.68 -5.36 12.89
CA THR A 72 -0.88 -6.16 13.82
C THR A 72 0.49 -6.50 13.24
N TYR A 73 0.72 -6.19 11.97
CA TYR A 73 1.99 -6.50 11.28
C TYR A 73 3.21 -5.74 11.85
N LEU A 74 3.00 -4.67 12.63
CA LEU A 74 4.09 -3.92 13.27
C LEU A 74 3.83 -3.68 14.78
N GLY A 75 3.69 -4.77 15.55
CA GLY A 75 3.92 -4.75 17.00
C GLY A 75 2.76 -4.28 17.89
N GLY A 76 1.52 -4.31 17.40
CA GLY A 76 0.35 -4.16 18.26
C GLY A 76 0.06 -5.49 18.95
N LYS A 77 0.42 -5.65 20.23
CA LYS A 77 -0.01 -6.80 21.04
C LYS A 77 -1.52 -6.97 20.86
N ALA A 78 -1.93 -8.12 20.36
CA ALA A 78 -3.31 -8.57 20.46
C ALA A 78 -3.64 -8.69 21.95
N VAL A 79 -4.30 -7.67 22.50
CA VAL A 79 -4.93 -7.77 23.80
C VAL A 79 -6.20 -8.58 23.57
N ARG A 80 -6.19 -9.80 24.12
CA ARG A 80 -7.34 -10.69 24.22
C ARG A 80 -8.47 -10.04 25.01
#